data_AF-A0A8H4B5L4-F1
#
_entry.id   AF-A0A8H4B5L4-F1
#
_cell.length_a   1.000
_cell.length_b   1.000
_cell.length_c   1.000
_cell.angle_alpha   90.00
_cell.angle_beta   90.00
_cell.angle_gamma   90.00
#
_symmetry.space_group_name_H-M   'P 1'
#
loop_
_entity.id
_entity.type
_entity.pdbx_description
1 polymer ?
#
loop_
_entity_poly.entity_id
_entity_poly.type
_entity_poly.pdbx_seq_one_letter_code
_entity_poly.pdbx_strand_id
1 'polypeptide(L)'
;MKVKGTDEILGGYNPVGWDYPDNPDDPNTRGSIKTIFRQLRASFGFNKNCNDSFTFSLRNGTIQNSILSRVKEPELAIYCESYCGPIFGSGPYYLVMINNFNQDKGCFCRKSPAYENSIRNESTYDEYGMSHFSVEEYEIFQINKKP
;
A
#
# COMPACT_ATOMS: atom_id res chain seq x y z
N MET A 1 9.69 -5.16 -0.68
CA MET A 1 10.21 -4.10 -1.55
C MET A 1 11.60 -3.71 -1.08
N LYS A 2 12.63 -3.98 -1.86
CA LYS A 2 13.99 -3.53 -1.59
C LYS A 2 14.14 -2.08 -2.02
N VAL A 3 14.49 -1.21 -1.09
CA VAL A 3 14.70 0.21 -1.36
C VAL A 3 16.03 0.39 -2.09
N LYS A 4 15.99 1.06 -3.24
CA LYS A 4 17.16 1.24 -4.11
C LYS A 4 18.26 2.03 -3.39
N GLY A 5 19.47 1.48 -3.41
CA GLY A 5 20.65 2.12 -2.79
C GLY A 5 20.72 1.98 -1.27
N THR A 6 19.90 1.13 -0.67
CA THR A 6 19.95 0.82 0.76
C THR A 6 19.76 -0.68 1.02
N ASP A 7 20.05 -1.11 2.25
CA ASP A 7 19.76 -2.46 2.73
C ASP A 7 18.37 -2.57 3.38
N GLU A 8 17.48 -1.62 3.10
CA GLU A 8 16.16 -1.54 3.70
C GLU A 8 15.13 -2.27 2.85
N ILE A 9 14.33 -3.11 3.52
CA ILE A 9 13.20 -3.81 2.93
C ILE A 9 11.92 -3.28 3.57
N LEU A 10 11.04 -2.70 2.77
CA LEU A 10 9.71 -2.30 3.17
C LEU A 10 8.69 -3.30 2.66
N GLY A 11 7.59 -3.48 3.40
CA GLY A 11 6.53 -4.38 2.96
C GLY A 11 5.31 -4.34 3.86
N GLY A 12 4.41 -5.26 3.59
CA GLY A 12 3.25 -5.49 4.42
C GLY A 12 2.52 -6.76 4.04
N TYR A 13 1.54 -7.12 4.86
CA TYR A 13 0.68 -8.27 4.71
C TYR A 13 -0.76 -7.79 4.57
N ASN A 14 -1.43 -8.25 3.51
CA ASN A 14 -2.83 -7.95 3.25
C ASN A 14 -3.59 -9.27 3.01
N PRO A 15 -4.37 -9.77 3.98
CA PRO A 15 -5.15 -11.00 3.85
C PRO A 15 -6.39 -10.87 2.98
N VAL A 16 -6.90 -9.65 2.75
CA VAL A 16 -8.15 -9.43 2.00
C VAL A 16 -7.91 -9.21 0.51
N GLY A 17 -6.64 -9.10 0.09
CA GLY A 17 -6.23 -8.83 -1.28
C GLY A 17 -6.49 -7.38 -1.73
N TRP A 18 -5.88 -6.99 -2.85
CA TRP A 18 -6.21 -5.75 -3.55
C TRP A 18 -7.16 -6.05 -4.69
N ASP A 19 -8.21 -5.26 -4.80
CA ASP A 19 -9.18 -5.40 -5.89
C ASP A 19 -8.79 -4.42 -6.99
N TYR A 20 -8.79 -4.87 -8.24
CA TYR A 20 -8.75 -3.95 -9.37
C TYR A 20 -10.16 -3.39 -9.57
N PRO A 21 -10.36 -2.06 -9.66
CA PRO A 21 -11.67 -1.52 -9.98
C PRO A 21 -12.15 -2.07 -11.34
N ASP A 22 -13.36 -2.65 -11.39
CA ASP A 22 -13.96 -3.17 -12.63
C ASP A 22 -13.87 -2.11 -13.76
N ASN A 23 -13.65 -2.57 -15.01
CA ASN A 23 -13.66 -1.68 -16.17
C ASN A 23 -15.02 -0.93 -16.24
N PRO A 24 -15.02 0.42 -16.16
CA PRO A 24 -16.26 1.20 -16.18
C PRO A 24 -17.08 1.04 -17.47
N ASP A 25 -16.46 0.52 -18.54
CA ASP A 25 -17.07 0.31 -19.84
C ASP A 25 -17.59 -1.13 -20.07
N ASP A 26 -17.66 -1.99 -19.04
CA ASP A 26 -18.28 -3.32 -19.20
C ASP A 26 -19.76 -3.20 -19.66
N PRO A 27 -20.08 -3.58 -20.91
CA PRO A 27 -21.40 -3.37 -21.51
C PRO A 27 -22.50 -4.15 -20.80
N ASN A 28 -22.17 -5.22 -20.05
CA ASN A 28 -23.14 -6.05 -19.34
C ASN A 28 -23.71 -5.37 -18.09
N THR A 29 -23.22 -4.19 -17.74
CA THR A 29 -23.55 -3.55 -16.47
C THR A 29 -24.16 -2.17 -16.62
N ARG A 30 -24.40 -1.65 -17.84
CA ARG A 30 -24.90 -0.28 -18.07
C ARG A 30 -26.25 0.00 -17.39
N GLY A 31 -26.34 1.14 -16.68
CA GLY A 31 -27.60 1.73 -16.21
C GLY A 31 -28.08 1.37 -14.80
N SER A 32 -27.31 0.60 -14.03
CA SER A 32 -27.64 0.26 -12.65
C SER A 32 -26.93 1.17 -11.63
N ILE A 33 -27.44 1.28 -10.40
CA ILE A 33 -26.71 1.93 -9.29
C ILE A 33 -25.33 1.28 -9.07
N LYS A 34 -25.20 -0.03 -9.32
CA LYS A 34 -23.92 -0.74 -9.26
C LYS A 34 -22.92 -0.21 -10.28
N THR A 35 -23.37 0.25 -11.44
CA THR A 35 -22.53 0.85 -12.50
C THR A 35 -21.93 2.17 -12.04
N ILE A 36 -22.74 3.01 -11.39
CA ILE A 36 -22.29 4.30 -10.86
C ILE A 36 -21.21 4.07 -9.80
N PHE A 37 -21.44 3.15 -8.85
CA PHE A 37 -20.42 2.81 -7.86
C PHE A 37 -19.15 2.23 -8.47
N ARG A 38 -19.25 1.40 -9.52
CA ARG A 38 -18.08 0.89 -10.25
C ARG A 38 -17.29 2.00 -10.91
N GLN A 39 -17.95 2.91 -11.61
CA GLN A 39 -17.31 4.07 -12.24
C GLN A 39 -16.61 4.94 -11.20
N LEU A 40 -17.26 5.23 -10.08
CA LEU A 40 -16.64 6.00 -8.99
C LEU A 40 -15.40 5.28 -8.43
N ARG A 41 -15.45 3.96 -8.22
CA ARG A 41 -14.29 3.17 -7.76
C ARG A 41 -13.16 3.16 -8.79
N ALA A 42 -13.47 3.11 -10.07
CA ALA A 42 -12.48 3.17 -11.14
C ALA A 42 -11.81 4.54 -11.22
N SER A 43 -12.54 5.62 -10.93
CA SER A 43 -12.03 6.99 -10.95
C SER A 43 -11.33 7.43 -9.66
N PHE A 44 -11.75 6.93 -8.50
CA PHE A 44 -11.34 7.45 -7.19
C PHE A 44 -10.91 6.37 -6.19
N GLY A 45 -10.70 5.13 -6.64
CA GLY A 45 -10.38 4.00 -5.77
C GLY A 45 -11.40 3.73 -4.66
N PHE A 46 -11.06 2.86 -3.72
CA PHE A 46 -11.87 2.59 -2.54
C PHE A 46 -11.09 1.89 -1.43
N ASN A 47 -11.58 2.01 -0.19
CA ASN A 47 -11.02 1.33 0.96
C ASN A 47 -11.57 -0.08 1.14
N LYS A 48 -10.72 -0.98 1.65
CA LYS A 48 -11.11 -2.29 2.17
C LYS A 48 -10.76 -2.35 3.65
N ASN A 49 -11.76 -2.73 4.45
CA ASN A 49 -11.57 -2.93 5.88
C ASN A 49 -10.66 -4.14 6.13
N CYS A 50 -9.62 -3.97 6.95
CA CYS A 50 -8.73 -5.08 7.29
C CYS A 50 -8.00 -4.90 8.62
N ASN A 51 -8.46 -5.58 9.68
CA ASN A 51 -7.80 -5.60 11.00
C ASN A 51 -6.45 -6.31 10.98
N ASP A 52 -6.35 -7.38 10.18
CA ASP A 52 -5.20 -8.29 10.21
C ASP A 52 -4.05 -7.82 9.32
N SER A 53 -4.18 -6.64 8.70
CA SER A 53 -3.11 -6.05 7.90
C SER A 53 -2.00 -5.53 8.81
N PHE A 54 -0.78 -5.59 8.33
CA PHE A 54 0.36 -4.93 8.97
C PHE A 54 1.37 -4.54 7.91
N THR A 55 2.19 -3.54 8.24
CA THR A 55 3.34 -3.13 7.45
C THR A 55 4.60 -3.31 8.24
N PHE A 56 5.72 -3.38 7.54
CA PHE A 56 7.01 -3.59 8.19
C PHE A 56 8.15 -2.91 7.45
N SER A 57 9.23 -2.71 8.20
CA SER A 57 10.55 -2.34 7.69
C SER A 57 11.58 -3.27 8.30
N LEU A 58 12.45 -3.82 7.46
CA LEU A 58 13.59 -4.64 7.86
C LEU A 58 14.87 -3.97 7.36
N ARG A 59 15.96 -4.10 8.12
CA ARG A 59 17.30 -3.68 7.70
C ARG A 59 18.27 -4.81 7.93
N ASN A 60 19.17 -5.03 6.98
CA ASN A 60 20.19 -6.04 7.12
C ASN A 60 21.14 -5.66 8.27
N GLY A 61 21.41 -6.59 9.20
CA GLY A 61 22.36 -6.37 10.30
C GLY A 61 21.86 -6.74 11.70
N THR A 62 20.61 -6.44 12.06
CA THR A 62 19.99 -6.84 13.36
C THR A 62 18.46 -6.62 13.37
N ILE A 63 17.70 -7.56 13.95
CA ILE A 63 16.24 -7.44 14.19
C ILE A 63 15.87 -6.18 14.98
N GLN A 64 16.79 -5.63 15.78
CA GLN A 64 16.57 -4.45 16.63
C GLN A 64 16.13 -3.19 15.86
N ASN A 65 16.43 -3.10 14.56
CA ASN A 65 16.01 -1.97 13.72
C ASN A 65 14.82 -2.29 12.82
N SER A 66 14.19 -3.46 13.03
CA SER A 66 12.98 -3.85 12.32
C SER A 66 11.77 -3.21 12.97
N ILE A 67 10.84 -2.74 12.15
CA ILE A 67 9.59 -2.14 12.60
C ILE A 67 8.46 -3.02 12.12
N LEU A 68 7.55 -3.35 13.03
CA LEU A 68 6.24 -3.92 12.71
C LEU A 68 5.18 -2.88 13.10
N SER A 69 4.29 -2.58 12.17
CA SER A 69 3.26 -1.57 12.35
C SER A 69 1.90 -2.19 12.03
N ARG A 70 1.07 -2.40 13.05
CA ARG A 70 -0.26 -2.99 12.88
C ARG A 70 -1.29 -1.91 12.60
N VAL A 71 -2.42 -2.33 12.05
CA VAL A 71 -3.56 -1.46 11.80
C VAL A 71 -4.18 -0.96 13.10
N LYS A 72 -4.49 0.34 13.15
CA LYS A 72 -5.31 0.99 14.17
C LYS A 72 -6.72 1.33 13.68
N GLU A 73 -6.83 1.70 12.41
CA GLU A 73 -8.08 2.11 11.76
C GLU A 73 -8.34 1.16 10.58
N PRO A 74 -9.08 0.06 10.81
CA PRO A 74 -9.27 -1.01 9.83
C PRO A 74 -9.89 -0.56 8.53
N GLU A 75 -10.82 0.40 8.59
CA GLU A 75 -11.47 1.03 7.46
C GLU A 75 -10.52 1.85 6.57
N LEU A 76 -9.32 2.18 7.06
CA LEU A 76 -8.27 2.86 6.32
C LEU A 76 -7.07 1.94 6.03
N ALA A 77 -7.16 0.64 6.33
CA ALA A 77 -6.01 -0.25 6.26
C ALA A 77 -5.49 -0.50 4.85
N ILE A 78 -6.39 -0.67 3.89
CA ILE A 78 -6.08 -1.04 2.51
C ILE A 78 -6.86 -0.13 1.57
N TYR A 79 -6.19 0.39 0.56
CA TYR A 79 -6.81 1.15 -0.52
C TYR A 79 -6.54 0.48 -1.87
N CYS A 80 -7.56 0.48 -2.73
CA CYS A 80 -7.54 -0.15 -4.03
C CYS A 80 -7.67 0.94 -5.10
N GLU A 81 -6.67 1.05 -5.97
CA GLU A 81 -6.59 2.08 -7.02
C GLU A 81 -5.98 1.49 -8.29
N SER A 82 -6.54 1.85 -9.45
CA SER A 82 -6.20 1.27 -10.76
C SER A 82 -4.84 1.68 -11.30
N TYR A 83 -4.26 2.79 -10.82
CA TYR A 83 -2.99 3.34 -11.30
C TYR A 83 -1.79 3.02 -10.39
N CYS A 84 -2.03 2.28 -9.31
CA CYS A 84 -1.03 1.99 -8.29
C CYS A 84 -0.81 0.49 -8.13
N GLY A 85 0.36 0.14 -7.62
CA GLY A 85 0.63 -1.21 -7.11
C GLY A 85 -0.05 -1.44 -5.75
N PRO A 86 0.52 -2.31 -4.91
CA PRO A 86 0.09 -2.47 -3.51
C PRO A 86 0.09 -1.13 -2.76
N ILE A 87 -1.06 -0.79 -2.18
CA ILE A 87 -1.23 0.34 -1.27
C ILE A 87 -1.62 -0.18 0.11
N PHE A 88 -0.88 0.27 1.13
CA PHE A 88 -1.28 0.18 2.53
C PHE A 88 -1.65 1.57 3.02
N GLY A 89 -2.71 1.67 3.79
CA GLY A 89 -3.32 2.94 4.22
C GLY A 89 -4.41 3.43 3.27
N SER A 90 -5.01 4.56 3.63
CA SER A 90 -6.02 5.29 2.85
C SER A 90 -5.64 6.77 2.73
N GLY A 91 -6.33 7.54 1.87
CA GLY A 91 -6.11 8.97 1.70
C GLY A 91 -4.74 9.29 1.11
N PRO A 92 -3.96 10.27 1.57
CA PRO A 92 -2.60 10.45 1.07
C PRO A 92 -1.68 9.39 1.70
N TYR A 93 -1.77 8.20 1.12
CA TYR A 93 -1.54 6.85 1.63
C TYR A 93 -0.21 6.60 2.39
N TYR A 94 -0.25 5.61 3.29
CA TYR A 94 0.84 5.25 4.21
C TYR A 94 2.04 4.62 3.51
N LEU A 95 1.84 3.70 2.57
CA LEU A 95 2.90 3.07 1.78
C LEU A 95 2.38 2.76 0.39
N VAL A 96 3.01 3.34 -0.63
CA VAL A 96 2.54 3.32 -2.02
C VAL A 96 3.66 2.91 -2.97
N MET A 97 3.36 1.95 -3.84
CA MET A 97 4.09 1.77 -5.10
C MET A 97 3.30 2.39 -6.26
N ILE A 98 3.94 3.30 -6.98
CA ILE A 98 3.35 4.00 -8.13
C ILE A 98 4.14 3.66 -9.40
N ASN A 99 3.42 3.43 -10.51
CA ASN A 99 3.96 3.32 -11.88
C ASN A 99 5.22 2.43 -11.99
N ASN A 100 6.24 2.91 -12.72
CA ASN A 100 7.58 2.33 -12.77
C ASN A 100 8.28 2.54 -11.43
N PHE A 101 8.03 1.62 -10.50
CA PHE A 101 8.52 1.64 -9.11
C PHE A 101 10.03 1.86 -8.96
N ASN A 102 10.83 1.58 -9.99
CA ASN A 102 12.28 1.74 -10.01
C ASN A 102 12.79 3.11 -10.48
N GLN A 103 11.91 3.99 -10.98
CA GLN A 103 12.23 5.32 -11.51
C GLN A 103 11.74 6.45 -10.57
N ASP A 104 12.43 7.59 -10.62
CA ASP A 104 12.00 8.92 -10.12
C ASP A 104 11.50 9.04 -8.68
N LYS A 105 11.91 8.14 -7.78
CA LYS A 105 11.43 8.10 -6.38
C LYS A 105 9.89 8.22 -6.25
N GLY A 106 9.17 7.62 -7.22
CA GLY A 106 7.71 7.70 -7.29
C GLY A 106 7.00 6.91 -6.19
N CYS A 107 7.69 5.95 -5.55
CA CYS A 107 7.17 5.27 -4.37
C CYS A 107 7.38 6.14 -3.14
N PHE A 108 6.46 6.07 -2.18
CA PHE A 108 6.62 6.83 -0.95
C PHE A 108 5.93 6.14 0.22
N CYS A 109 6.32 6.57 1.42
CA CYS A 109 5.54 6.32 2.62
C CYS A 109 5.24 7.63 3.35
N ARG A 110 4.12 7.68 4.06
CA ARG A 110 3.69 8.83 4.85
C ARG A 110 3.40 8.38 6.28
N LYS A 111 3.47 9.30 7.24
CA LYS A 111 2.83 9.07 8.55
C LYS A 111 1.33 8.95 8.36
N SER A 112 0.72 7.90 8.91
CA SER A 112 -0.71 7.66 8.84
C SER A 112 -1.26 7.31 10.22
N PRO A 113 -2.45 7.82 10.59
CA PRO A 113 -3.11 7.40 11.82
C PRO A 113 -3.60 5.94 11.75
N ALA A 114 -3.73 5.39 10.53
CA ALA A 114 -4.27 4.05 10.29
C ALA A 114 -3.34 2.92 10.74
N TYR A 115 -2.07 3.21 10.98
CA TYR A 115 -1.05 2.24 11.42
C TYR A 115 -0.32 2.75 12.66
N GLU A 116 0.12 1.85 13.54
CA GLU A 116 0.71 2.18 14.84
C GLU A 116 1.99 3.03 14.75
N ASN A 117 2.87 2.68 13.81
CA ASN A 117 4.23 3.21 13.70
C ASN A 117 4.55 3.66 12.28
N SER A 118 5.42 4.66 12.13
CA SER A 118 6.14 4.93 10.88
C SER A 118 7.12 3.80 10.59
N ILE A 119 7.22 3.35 9.34
CA ILE A 119 8.14 2.27 8.93
C ILE A 119 9.48 2.77 8.40
N ARG A 120 9.70 4.08 8.31
CA ARG A 120 10.99 4.66 7.91
C ARG A 120 11.53 5.58 9.00
N ASN A 121 12.84 5.85 8.94
CA ASN A 121 13.49 6.79 9.85
C ASN A 121 12.91 8.21 9.67
N GLU A 122 12.68 8.90 10.78
CA GLU A 122 12.19 10.28 10.82
C GLU A 122 12.98 11.24 9.90
N SER A 123 14.31 11.06 9.79
CA SER A 123 15.15 11.88 8.93
C SER A 123 14.90 11.70 7.42
N THR A 124 14.09 10.72 7.03
CA THR A 124 13.78 10.43 5.62
C THR A 124 12.50 11.09 5.14
N TYR A 125 11.75 11.72 6.04
CA TYR A 125 10.53 12.45 5.72
C TYR A 125 10.85 13.91 5.40
N ASP A 126 10.22 14.45 4.36
CA ASP A 126 10.25 15.86 4.03
C ASP A 126 9.32 16.69 4.93
N GLU A 127 9.25 18.00 4.66
CA GLU A 127 8.38 18.93 5.39
C GLU A 127 6.88 18.62 5.28
N TYR A 128 6.47 17.83 4.27
CA TYR A 128 5.09 17.39 4.08
C TYR A 128 4.79 16.05 4.78
N GLY A 129 5.80 15.46 5.43
CA GLY A 129 5.72 14.16 6.09
C GLY A 129 5.72 13.00 5.10
N MET A 130 6.29 13.18 3.91
CA MET A 130 6.46 12.14 2.89
C MET A 130 7.92 11.68 2.81
N SER A 131 8.12 10.37 2.74
CA SER A 131 9.43 9.78 2.50
C SER A 131 9.42 9.06 1.15
N HIS A 132 10.08 9.68 0.18
CA HIS A 132 10.16 9.21 -1.20
C HIS A 132 11.32 8.23 -1.42
N PHE A 133 11.07 7.18 -2.18
CA PHE A 133 12.08 6.17 -2.51
C PHE A 133 11.81 5.50 -3.86
N SER A 134 12.82 4.83 -4.39
CA SER A 134 12.69 3.92 -5.53
C SER A 134 12.82 2.49 -5.05
N VAL A 135 12.13 1.57 -5.70
CA VAL A 135 12.19 0.13 -5.44
C VAL A 135 13.09 -0.52 -6.48
N GLU A 136 14.11 -1.25 -6.03
CA GLU A 136 14.97 -2.03 -6.93
C GLU A 136 14.33 -3.38 -7.28
N GLU A 137 13.70 -4.00 -6.29
CA GLU A 137 13.13 -5.34 -6.38
C GLU A 137 11.91 -5.46 -5.45
N TYR A 138 10.91 -6.24 -5.84
CA TYR A 138 9.79 -6.60 -4.98
C TYR A 138 9.34 -8.04 -5.24
N GLU A 139 8.84 -8.67 -4.19
CA GLU A 139 8.29 -10.01 -4.23
C GLU A 139 6.88 -9.99 -3.64
N ILE A 140 6.00 -10.84 -4.17
CA ILE A 140 4.66 -11.05 -3.63
C ILE A 140 4.52 -12.53 -3.31
N PHE A 141 4.12 -12.81 -2.07
CA PHE A 141 3.88 -14.16 -1.59
C PHE A 141 2.40 -14.33 -1.26
N GLN A 142 1.81 -15.43 -1.73
CA GLN A 142 0.47 -15.84 -1.32
C GLN A 142 0.56 -16.95 -0.28
N ILE A 143 -0.10 -16.75 0.86
CA ILE A 143 -0.15 -17.74 1.94
C ILE A 143 -1.44 -18.56 1.77
N ASN A 144 -1.29 -19.87 1.55
CA ASN A 144 -2.41 -20.80 1.53
C ASN A 144 -2.51 -21.53 2.87
N LYS A 145 -3.73 -21.66 3.39
CA LYS A 145 -3.97 -22.52 4.56
C LYS A 145 -3.65 -23.96 4.19
N LYS A 146 -3.04 -24.70 5.12
CA LYS A 146 -2.92 -26.14 4.95
C LYS A 146 -4.34 -26.75 4.92
N PRO A 147 -4.60 -27.73 4.03
CA PRO A 147 -5.88 -28.42 3.96
C PRO A 147 -6.30 -29.04 5.30
#